data_AF-A0A2H6JA73-F1
#
_entry.id   AF-A0A2H6JA73-F1
#
_cell.length_a   1.000
_cell.length_b   1.000
_cell.length_c   1.000
_cell.angle_alpha   90.00
_cell.angle_beta   90.00
_cell.angle_gamma   90.00
#
_symmetry.space_group_name_H-M   'P 1'
#
loop_
_entity.id
_entity.type
_entity.pdbx_description
1 polymer ?
#
loop_
_entity_poly.entity_id
_entity_poly.type
_entity_poly.pdbx_seq_one_letter_code
_entity_poly.pdbx_strand_id
1 'polypeptide(L)'
;MALIDSYGRSIEYLRLSVTDRCDLRCTYCLPRGFCDFQDSGEWLGFDGVERVVGAFARLGVRRVRITGGEPPMRRGLPELAARLAGVDDLSLSTNIRSISGKAGTMTG
;
A
#
# COMPACT_ATOMS: atom_id res chain seq x y z
N MET A 1 -12.59 -12.46 -15.82
CA MET A 1 -13.17 -11.18 -16.28
C MET A 1 -12.06 -10.15 -16.20
N ALA A 2 -11.85 -9.33 -17.22
CA ALA A 2 -10.83 -8.27 -17.19
C ALA A 2 -11.49 -6.92 -16.84
N LEU A 3 -10.88 -6.15 -15.95
CA LEU A 3 -11.34 -4.81 -15.57
C LEU A 3 -10.90 -3.81 -16.64
N ILE A 4 -11.82 -3.40 -17.50
CA ILE A 4 -11.54 -2.47 -18.61
C ILE A 4 -12.22 -1.12 -18.32
N ASP A 5 -11.48 -0.03 -18.51
CA ASP A 5 -12.05 1.32 -18.40
C ASP A 5 -12.70 1.82 -19.70
N SER A 6 -13.28 3.01 -19.67
CA SER A 6 -13.94 3.63 -20.84
C SER A 6 -13.01 3.95 -22.01
N TYR A 7 -11.69 3.92 -21.80
CA TYR A 7 -10.67 4.13 -22.82
C TYR A 7 -10.09 2.81 -23.35
N GLY A 8 -10.62 1.66 -22.92
CA GLY A 8 -10.17 0.34 -23.37
C GLY A 8 -8.89 -0.15 -22.68
N ARG A 9 -8.47 0.46 -21.56
CA ARG A 9 -7.27 0.04 -20.83
C ARG A 9 -7.60 -1.08 -19.86
N SER A 10 -6.78 -2.13 -19.86
CA SER A 10 -6.83 -3.21 -18.86
C SER A 10 -6.21 -2.74 -17.53
N ILE A 11 -7.00 -2.77 -16.46
CA ILE A 11 -6.57 -2.43 -15.11
C ILE A 11 -6.03 -3.69 -14.44
N GLU A 12 -4.71 -3.81 -14.41
CA GLU A 12 -4.02 -4.99 -13.87
C GLU A 12 -3.25 -4.70 -12.58
N TYR A 13 -3.21 -3.43 -12.19
CA TYR A 13 -2.33 -2.91 -11.14
C TYR A 13 -3.11 -2.01 -10.16
N LEU A 14 -2.96 -2.28 -8.87
CA LEU A 14 -3.53 -1.49 -7.79
C LEU A 14 -2.41 -0.88 -6.93
N ARG A 15 -2.46 0.44 -6.77
CA ARG A 15 -1.59 1.18 -5.85
C ARG A 15 -2.32 1.38 -4.52
N LEU A 16 -1.84 0.73 -3.47
CA LEU A 16 -2.45 0.76 -2.14
C LEU A 16 -1.67 1.70 -1.22
N SER A 17 -2.25 2.87 -0.93
CA SER A 17 -1.72 3.77 0.09
C SER A 17 -2.16 3.32 1.48
N VAL A 18 -1.21 2.94 2.33
CA VAL A 18 -1.53 2.42 3.67
C VAL A 18 -1.44 3.48 4.77
N THR A 19 -0.71 4.55 4.53
CA THR A 19 -0.51 5.64 5.48
C THR A 19 -0.13 6.91 4.72
N ASP A 20 -0.44 8.06 5.25
CA ASP A 20 -0.04 9.38 4.76
C ASP A 20 1.19 9.94 5.51
N ARG A 21 1.61 9.28 6.58
CA ARG A 21 2.77 9.69 7.40
C ARG A 21 4.07 9.20 6.79
N CYS A 22 5.08 10.07 6.82
CA CYS A 22 6.44 9.77 6.37
C CYS A 22 7.44 10.27 7.43
N ASP A 23 8.53 9.52 7.65
CA ASP A 23 9.64 9.91 8.52
C ASP A 23 10.65 10.85 7.84
N LEU A 24 10.44 11.13 6.55
CA LEU A 24 11.18 12.11 5.75
C LEU A 24 10.29 13.29 5.34
N ARG A 25 10.91 14.46 5.19
CA ARG A 25 10.27 15.68 4.65
C ARG A 25 10.97 16.13 3.37
N CYS A 26 10.80 15.35 2.31
CA CYS A 26 11.38 15.64 1.00
C CYS A 26 10.75 16.91 0.41
N THR A 27 11.56 17.87 -0.04
CA THR A 27 11.09 19.18 -0.55
C THR A 27 10.12 19.07 -1.73
N TYR A 28 10.24 18.03 -2.55
CA TYR A 28 9.40 17.78 -3.72
C TYR A 28 8.15 16.94 -3.44
N CYS A 29 7.98 16.42 -2.22
CA CYS A 29 6.89 15.51 -1.87
C CYS A 29 6.09 16.01 -0.67
N LEU A 30 6.77 16.39 0.41
CA LEU A 30 6.17 16.82 1.66
C LEU A 30 6.74 18.19 2.06
N PRO A 31 6.06 19.29 1.68
CA PRO A 31 6.53 20.65 1.92
C PRO A 31 6.77 20.95 3.41
N ARG A 32 7.71 21.87 3.68
CA ARG A 32 7.91 22.40 5.03
C ARG A 32 6.61 23.08 5.50
N GLY A 33 6.10 22.65 6.65
CA GLY A 33 4.85 23.16 7.23
C GLY A 33 3.62 22.26 7.01
N PHE A 34 3.71 21.19 6.20
CA PHE A 34 2.61 20.25 6.10
C PHE A 34 2.44 19.45 7.40
N CYS A 35 1.24 19.54 7.99
CA CYS A 35 0.87 18.93 9.26
C CYS A 35 -0.49 18.23 9.23
N ASP A 36 -1.23 18.31 8.12
CA ASP A 36 -2.58 17.74 7.97
C ASP A 36 -2.51 16.24 7.67
N PHE A 37 -2.02 15.47 8.65
CA PHE A 37 -2.03 14.02 8.59
C PHE A 37 -3.33 13.48 9.19
N GLN A 38 -3.86 12.43 8.58
CA GLN A 38 -4.96 11.68 9.14
C GLN A 38 -4.54 10.98 10.45
N ASP A 39 -5.50 10.87 11.35
CA ASP A 39 -5.36 10.00 12.50
C ASP A 39 -5.39 8.54 12.07
N SER A 40 -4.63 7.70 12.77
CA SER A 40 -4.51 6.29 12.41
C SER A 40 -5.83 5.51 12.45
N GLY A 41 -6.83 6.04 13.17
CA GLY A 41 -8.18 5.48 13.23
C GLY A 41 -9.02 5.75 11.99
N GLU A 42 -8.68 6.76 11.20
CA GLU A 42 -9.36 7.12 9.95
C GLU A 42 -8.83 6.31 8.75
N TRP A 43 -7.70 5.61 8.92
CA TRP A 43 -7.16 4.76 7.87
C TRP A 43 -8.05 3.53 7.66
N LEU A 44 -8.16 3.11 6.40
CA LEU A 44 -8.86 1.87 6.07
C LEU A 44 -8.23 0.69 6.81
N GLY A 45 -9.01 0.03 7.68
CA GLY A 45 -8.58 -1.14 8.44
C GLY A 45 -8.16 -2.32 7.54
N PHE A 46 -7.41 -3.28 8.09
CA PHE A 46 -6.87 -4.39 7.29
C PHE A 46 -7.96 -5.26 6.65
N ASP A 47 -9.07 -5.53 7.36
CA ASP A 47 -10.21 -6.27 6.79
C ASP A 47 -10.83 -5.52 5.59
N GLY A 48 -10.88 -4.18 5.67
CA GLY A 48 -11.36 -3.33 4.59
C GLY A 48 -10.42 -3.37 3.38
N VAL A 49 -9.11 -3.30 3.61
CA VAL A 49 -8.10 -3.43 2.56
C VAL A 49 -8.19 -4.79 1.88
N GLU A 50 -8.23 -5.87 2.65
CA GLU A 50 -8.34 -7.24 2.15
C GLU A 50 -9.59 -7.43 1.30
N ARG A 51 -10.74 -6.93 1.76
CA ARG A 51 -12.00 -6.96 1.01
C ARG A 51 -11.90 -6.22 -0.33
N VAL A 52 -11.30 -5.03 -0.34
CA VAL A 52 -11.13 -4.21 -1.55
C VAL A 52 -10.17 -4.88 -2.52
N VAL A 53 -8.98 -5.28 -2.06
CA VAL A 53 -7.98 -5.94 -2.90
C VAL A 53 -8.53 -7.25 -3.47
N GLY A 54 -9.21 -8.06 -2.65
CA GLY A 54 -9.84 -9.29 -3.11
C GLY A 54 -10.93 -9.05 -4.16
N ALA A 55 -11.68 -7.95 -4.08
CA ALA A 55 -12.64 -7.57 -5.11
C ALA A 55 -11.94 -7.22 -6.43
N PHE A 56 -10.86 -6.44 -6.39
CA PHE A 56 -10.05 -6.13 -7.57
C PHE A 56 -9.37 -7.36 -8.17
N ALA A 57 -8.87 -8.28 -7.34
CA ALA A 57 -8.28 -9.53 -7.79
C ALA A 57 -9.27 -10.38 -8.59
N ARG A 58 -10.53 -10.49 -8.13
CA ARG A 58 -11.61 -11.17 -8.87
C ARG A 58 -11.95 -10.50 -10.21
N LEU A 59 -11.67 -9.20 -10.34
CA LEU A 59 -11.86 -8.43 -11.57
C LEU A 59 -10.63 -8.47 -12.50
N GLY A 60 -9.60 -9.24 -12.15
CA GLY A 60 -8.41 -9.45 -13.00
C GLY A 60 -7.21 -8.57 -12.67
N VAL A 61 -7.24 -7.82 -11.56
CA VAL A 61 -6.03 -7.16 -11.04
C VAL A 61 -5.07 -8.22 -10.52
N ARG A 62 -3.81 -8.16 -10.96
CA ARG A 62 -2.78 -9.16 -10.62
C ARG A 62 -1.69 -8.60 -9.72
N ARG A 63 -1.42 -7.30 -9.83
CA ARG A 63 -0.30 -6.63 -9.17
C ARG A 63 -0.80 -5.64 -8.13
N VAL A 64 -0.28 -5.73 -6.92
CA VAL A 64 -0.56 -4.78 -5.83
C VAL A 64 0.76 -4.18 -5.37
N ARG A 65 0.83 -2.84 -5.36
CA ARG A 65 1.96 -2.11 -4.79
C ARG A 65 1.54 -1.33 -3.58
N ILE A 66 2.12 -1.70 -2.45
CA ILE A 66 2.00 -0.99 -1.19
C ILE A 66 2.85 0.27 -1.23
N THR A 67 2.23 1.39 -0.91
CA THR A 67 2.80 2.74 -0.90
C THR A 67 2.20 3.55 0.25
N GLY A 68 2.44 4.86 0.27
CA GLY A 68 1.90 5.81 1.24
C GLY A 68 2.76 7.05 1.30
N GLY A 69 2.83 7.65 2.48
CA GLY A 69 4.03 8.36 2.91
C GLY A 69 5.18 7.35 3.00
N GLU A 70 5.36 6.74 4.18
CA GLU A 70 6.33 5.65 4.37
C GLU A 70 5.61 4.41 4.93
N PRO A 71 5.35 3.37 4.12
CA PRO A 71 4.49 2.25 4.52
C PRO A 71 4.89 1.54 5.83
N PRO A 72 6.18 1.29 6.11
CA PRO A 72 6.64 0.75 7.39
C PRO A 72 6.25 1.58 8.63
N MET A 73 5.83 2.85 8.47
CA MET A 73 5.28 3.65 9.58
C MET A 73 3.94 3.10 10.07
N ARG A 74 3.20 2.38 9.20
CA ARG A 74 1.99 1.69 9.60
C ARG A 74 2.34 0.41 10.35
N ARG A 75 1.91 0.31 11.61
CA ARG A 75 2.05 -0.90 12.42
C ARG A 75 1.25 -2.04 11.79
N GLY A 76 1.74 -3.27 11.89
CA GLY A 76 1.08 -4.46 11.33
C GLY A 76 1.26 -4.65 9.83
N LEU A 77 2.21 -3.95 9.19
CA LEU A 77 2.45 -4.11 7.74
C LEU A 77 2.76 -5.56 7.31
N PRO A 78 3.56 -6.36 8.05
CA PRO A 78 3.76 -7.77 7.70
C PRO A 78 2.48 -8.61 7.76
N GLU A 79 1.59 -8.34 8.72
CA GLU A 79 0.28 -9.01 8.79
C GLU A 79 -0.57 -8.66 7.57
N LEU A 80 -0.59 -7.38 7.18
CA LEU A 80 -1.27 -6.97 5.95
C LEU A 80 -0.68 -7.65 4.71
N ALA A 81 0.64 -7.73 4.60
CA ALA A 81 1.29 -8.41 3.48
C ALA A 81 0.90 -9.89 3.41
N ALA A 82 0.87 -10.59 4.56
CA ALA A 82 0.45 -11.99 4.64
C ALA A 82 -1.02 -12.18 4.20
N ARG A 83 -1.92 -11.29 4.63
CA ARG A 83 -3.34 -11.30 4.19
C ARG A 83 -3.49 -11.06 2.68
N LEU A 84 -2.57 -10.32 2.07
CA LEU A 84 -2.57 -10.01 0.64
C LEU A 84 -1.76 -10.99 -0.20
N ALA A 85 -1.14 -12.03 0.39
CA ALA A 85 -0.27 -12.98 -0.33
C ALA A 85 -0.98 -13.80 -1.43
N GLY A 86 -2.31 -13.72 -1.53
CA GLY A 86 -3.10 -14.33 -2.60
C GLY A 86 -3.07 -13.59 -3.95
N VAL A 87 -2.38 -12.46 -4.06
CA VAL A 87 -2.19 -11.75 -5.34
C VAL A 87 -0.90 -12.20 -6.03
N ASP A 88 -0.87 -12.20 -7.36
CA ASP A 88 0.26 -12.73 -8.14
C ASP A 88 1.57 -11.98 -7.90
N ASP A 89 1.50 -10.66 -7.68
CA ASP A 89 2.66 -9.80 -7.42
C ASP A 89 2.31 -8.79 -6.33
N LEU A 90 3.00 -8.91 -5.20
CA LEU A 90 2.91 -7.97 -4.09
C LEU A 90 4.25 -7.24 -3.94
N SER A 91 4.23 -5.93 -4.15
CA SER A 91 5.43 -5.09 -4.10
C SER A 91 5.30 -3.96 -3.09
N LEU A 92 6.45 -3.47 -2.60
CA LEU A 92 6.53 -2.38 -1.63
C LEU A 92 7.41 -1.24 -2.17
N SER A 93 6.96 0.00 -1.99
CA SER A 93 7.77 1.20 -2.24
C SER A 93 8.03 1.93 -0.92
N THR A 94 9.30 2.10 -0.57
CA THR A 94 9.78 2.64 0.71
C THR A 94 11.00 3.53 0.46
N ASN A 95 11.24 4.49 1.35
CA ASN A 95 12.46 5.29 1.41
C ASN A 95 13.66 4.55 2.04
N ILE A 96 13.47 3.27 2.42
CA ILE A 96 14.49 2.32 2.93
C ILE A 96 14.95 2.61 4.37
N ARG A 97 14.67 3.79 4.94
CA ARG A 97 15.25 4.22 6.22
C ARG A 97 14.87 3.35 7.41
N SER A 98 13.69 2.74 7.39
CA SER A 98 13.19 1.88 8.48
C SER A 98 13.10 0.39 8.11
N ILE A 99 13.71 -0.01 6.99
CA ILE A 99 13.59 -1.39 6.47
C ILE A 99 14.45 -2.40 7.25
N SER A 100 15.61 -1.99 7.77
CA SER A 100 16.64 -2.90 8.27
C SER A 100 16.18 -3.78 9.46
N GLY A 101 15.19 -3.32 10.23
CA GLY A 101 14.59 -4.10 11.32
C GLY A 101 13.31 -4.87 10.95
N LYS A 102 12.77 -4.67 9.73
CA LYS A 102 11.46 -5.20 9.30
C LYS A 102 11.55 -6.11 8.07
N ALA A 103 12.66 -6.05 7.33
CA ALA A 103 12.88 -6.82 6.11
C ALA A 103 12.70 -8.33 6.32
N GLY A 104 13.24 -8.89 7.42
CA GLY A 104 13.17 -10.32 7.70
C GLY A 104 11.77 -10.85 8.02
N THR A 105 10.81 -9.98 8.37
CA THR A 105 9.41 -10.38 8.66
C THR A 105 8.52 -10.32 7.41
N MET A 106 8.98 -9.71 6.32
CA MET A 106 8.21 -9.53 5.08
C MET A 106 8.58 -10.52 3.97
N THR A 107 9.59 -11.36 4.19
CA THR A 107 9.94 -12.50 3.34
C THR A 107 9.29 -13.76 3.91
N GLY A 108 8.09 -14.09 3.43
CA GLY A 108 7.36 -15.30 3.76
C GLY A 108 6.55 -15.75 2.57
#